data_AF-A0A972SE50-F1
#
_entry.id   AF-A0A972SE50-F1
#
_cell.length_a   1.000
_cell.length_b   1.000
_cell.length_c   1.000
_cell.angle_alpha   90.00
_cell.angle_beta   90.00
_cell.angle_gamma   90.00
#
_symmetry.space_group_name_H-M   'P 1'
#
loop_
_entity.id
_entity.type
_entity.pdbx_description
1 polymer ?
#
loop_
_entity_poly.entity_id
_entity_poly.type
_entity_poly.pdbx_seq_one_letter_code
_entity_poly.pdbx_strand_id
1 'polypeptide(L)'
;MLVRPLGGKVRLFPDTTNYIVKKKKNFRKVDLIASSVDWQLTYAYYRPNPPTPAERRWFEREVSRLREELERVRRAAPRADEATLKTVEARIAQMREEFESYPFSDRRVFFAQRIKFLRRLIRESVYAGHEQGA
;
A
#
# COMPACT_ATOMS: atom_id res chain seq x y z
N MET A 1 -22.33 13.18 -39.52
CA MET A 1 -21.00 13.27 -38.88
C MET A 1 -21.04 12.36 -37.66
N LEU A 2 -20.63 11.09 -37.68
CA LEU A 2 -19.36 10.48 -38.13
C LEU A 2 -18.16 11.05 -37.38
N VAL A 3 -17.88 10.50 -36.18
CA VAL A 3 -16.60 9.85 -35.83
C VAL A 3 -16.83 8.78 -34.72
N ARG A 4 -16.57 7.51 -35.07
CA ARG A 4 -16.04 6.41 -34.23
C ARG A 4 -14.82 5.88 -35.01
N PRO A 5 -13.87 5.09 -34.48
CA PRO A 5 -13.82 4.29 -33.24
C PRO A 5 -12.49 4.48 -32.46
N LEU A 6 -12.21 3.89 -31.30
CA LEU A 6 -11.63 2.55 -31.07
C LEU A 6 -11.62 2.35 -29.53
N GLY A 7 -12.15 1.27 -28.98
CA GLY A 7 -11.40 0.01 -28.96
C GLY A 7 -10.47 -0.04 -27.74
N GLY A 8 -11.06 -0.10 -26.54
CA GLY A 8 -10.31 -0.32 -25.30
C GLY A 8 -11.21 -1.00 -24.30
N LYS A 9 -11.20 -2.34 -24.27
CA LYS A 9 -11.77 -3.11 -23.16
C LYS A 9 -11.04 -2.65 -21.90
N VAL A 10 -11.68 -1.81 -21.08
CA VAL A 10 -11.26 -1.62 -19.70
C VAL A 10 -11.45 -2.99 -19.04
N ARG A 11 -10.35 -3.73 -18.84
CA ARG A 11 -10.35 -4.85 -17.91
C ARG A 11 -10.57 -4.25 -16.53
N LEU A 12 -11.83 -4.10 -16.15
CA LEU A 12 -12.24 -4.05 -14.76
C LEU A 12 -11.67 -5.30 -14.11
N PHE A 13 -10.71 -5.12 -13.21
CA PHE A 13 -10.32 -6.18 -12.29
C PHE A 13 -11.60 -6.64 -11.56
N PRO A 14 -11.87 -7.96 -11.50
CA PRO A 14 -13.13 -8.46 -10.99
C PRO A 14 -13.24 -8.23 -9.47
N ASP A 15 -14.41 -7.75 -9.06
CA ASP A 15 -15.01 -7.85 -7.72
C ASP A 15 -14.21 -7.41 -6.49
N THR A 16 -14.23 -6.12 -6.20
CA THR A 16 -14.16 -5.63 -4.80
C THR A 16 -15.42 -4.88 -4.36
N THR A 17 -16.45 -4.83 -5.21
CA THR A 17 -17.68 -4.08 -4.97
C THR A 17 -18.75 -4.98 -4.34
N ASN A 18 -18.51 -5.47 -3.13
CA ASN A 18 -19.57 -5.83 -2.19
C ASN A 18 -18.91 -6.17 -0.86
N TYR A 19 -19.38 -5.57 0.25
CA TYR A 19 -19.51 -6.21 1.57
C TYR A 19 -19.86 -5.12 2.59
N ILE A 20 -21.17 -4.84 2.67
CA ILE A 20 -21.76 -4.03 3.73
C ILE A 20 -22.43 -4.97 4.78
N VAL A 21 -21.72 -5.54 5.78
CA VAL A 21 -22.33 -5.93 7.11
C VAL A 21 -21.80 -5.21 8.38
N LYS A 22 -22.74 -4.62 9.14
CA LYS A 22 -22.69 -3.74 10.34
C LYS A 22 -21.53 -3.90 11.37
N LYS A 23 -21.03 -2.75 11.86
CA LYS A 23 -20.16 -2.44 13.03
C LYS A 23 -18.87 -3.27 13.33
N LYS A 24 -18.67 -4.49 12.85
CA LYS A 24 -17.36 -5.23 12.86
C LYS A 24 -16.48 -4.94 11.63
N LYS A 25 -16.74 -3.79 11.00
CA LYS A 25 -16.62 -3.60 9.55
C LYS A 25 -15.58 -2.57 9.15
N ASN A 26 -15.24 -1.70 10.09
CA ASN A 26 -14.27 -0.63 9.87
C ASN A 26 -12.84 -1.18 9.87
N PHE A 27 -12.54 -2.24 10.63
CA PHE A 27 -11.22 -2.88 10.61
C PHE A 27 -10.87 -3.46 9.22
N ARG A 28 -11.78 -4.25 8.63
CA ARG A 28 -11.59 -4.78 7.27
C ARG A 28 -11.46 -3.69 6.22
N LYS A 29 -12.15 -2.54 6.40
CA LYS A 29 -12.01 -1.39 5.49
C LYS A 29 -10.67 -0.69 5.65
N VAL A 30 -10.18 -0.47 6.87
CA VAL A 30 -8.84 0.11 7.09
C VAL A 30 -7.77 -0.78 6.48
N ASP A 31 -7.87 -2.10 6.65
CA ASP A 31 -6.92 -3.05 6.05
C ASP A 31 -6.98 -3.05 4.51
N LEU A 32 -8.20 -3.01 3.92
CA LEU A 32 -8.38 -2.91 2.46
C LEU A 32 -7.89 -1.57 1.89
N ILE A 33 -8.17 -0.47 2.59
CA ILE A 33 -7.81 0.86 2.12
C ILE A 33 -6.31 1.08 2.30
N ALA A 34 -5.73 0.58 3.39
CA ALA A 34 -4.29 0.61 3.64
C ALA A 34 -3.52 -0.18 2.58
N SER A 35 -4.07 -1.28 2.05
CA SER A 35 -3.48 -2.01 0.92
C SER A 35 -3.81 -1.42 -0.46
N SER A 36 -4.79 -0.51 -0.58
CA SER A 36 -5.21 0.06 -1.86
C SER A 36 -4.46 1.35 -2.25
N VAL A 37 -4.41 1.60 -3.56
CA VAL A 37 -3.90 2.85 -4.17
C VAL A 37 -4.93 3.98 -4.05
N ASP A 38 -6.21 3.63 -3.96
CA ASP A 38 -7.33 4.54 -4.19
C ASP A 38 -7.84 5.23 -2.91
N TRP A 39 -7.06 5.20 -1.82
CA TRP A 39 -7.43 5.96 -0.62
C TRP A 39 -7.47 7.47 -0.92
N GLN A 40 -6.63 7.96 -1.85
CA GLN A 40 -6.69 9.34 -2.35
C GLN A 40 -8.03 9.65 -3.02
N LEU A 41 -8.55 8.75 -3.87
CA LEU A 41 -9.89 8.90 -4.48
C LEU A 41 -11.00 8.82 -3.43
N THR A 42 -10.85 7.91 -2.47
CA THR A 42 -11.82 7.70 -1.39
C THR A 42 -11.96 8.94 -0.50
N TYR A 43 -10.88 9.73 -0.36
CA TYR A 43 -10.82 10.84 0.59
C TYR A 43 -10.41 12.19 0.01
N ALA A 44 -10.53 12.35 -1.31
CA ALA A 44 -10.17 13.57 -2.05
C ALA A 44 -10.84 14.85 -1.51
N TYR A 45 -11.97 14.72 -0.81
CA TYR A 45 -12.78 15.84 -0.31
C TYR A 45 -12.45 16.26 1.14
N TYR A 46 -11.57 15.55 1.83
CA TYR A 46 -11.26 15.85 3.23
C TYR A 46 -10.03 16.77 3.35
N ARG A 47 -10.13 17.80 4.20
CA ARG A 47 -8.98 18.67 4.50
C ARG A 47 -7.94 17.92 5.34
N PRO A 48 -6.66 17.92 4.96
CA PRO A 48 -5.60 17.30 5.75
C PRO A 48 -5.47 17.98 7.11
N ASN A 49 -5.48 17.20 8.19
CA ASN A 49 -4.96 17.68 9.47
C ASN A 49 -3.44 17.45 9.46
N PRO A 50 -2.56 18.44 9.66
CA PRO A 50 -1.12 18.20 9.61
C PRO A 50 -0.66 17.13 10.64
N PRO A 51 0.33 16.28 10.31
CA PRO A 51 0.84 15.32 11.27
C PRO A 51 1.65 15.99 12.37
N THR A 52 1.43 15.54 13.60
CA THR A 52 2.18 15.99 14.77
C THR A 52 3.66 15.59 14.68
N PRO A 53 4.57 16.29 15.38
CA PRO A 53 5.99 15.91 15.40
C PRO A 53 6.23 14.48 15.91
N ALA A 54 5.41 14.00 16.84
CA ALA A 54 5.49 12.64 17.36
C ALA A 54 5.10 11.59 16.30
N GLU A 55 4.05 11.86 15.52
CA GLU A 55 3.63 10.99 14.42
C GLU A 55 4.67 10.96 13.30
N ARG A 56 5.25 12.11 12.91
CA ARG A 56 6.33 12.19 11.92
C ARG A 56 7.52 11.32 12.32
N ARG A 57 8.02 11.49 13.55
CA ARG A 57 9.15 10.68 14.07
C ARG A 57 8.84 9.18 14.09
N TRP A 58 7.62 8.81 14.48
CA TRP A 58 7.20 7.40 14.46
C TRP A 58 7.19 6.86 13.03
N PHE A 59 6.62 7.61 12.09
CA PHE A 59 6.50 7.20 10.69
C PHE A 59 7.86 7.08 10.01
N GLU A 60 8.74 8.08 10.14
CA GLU A 60 10.09 8.07 9.59
C GLU A 60 10.90 6.87 10.09
N ARG A 61 10.80 6.57 11.40
CA ARG A 61 11.46 5.40 11.98
C ARG A 61 10.94 4.08 11.40
N GLU A 62 9.63 3.93 11.25
CA GLU A 62 9.07 2.70 10.69
C GLU A 62 9.36 2.55 9.19
N VAL A 63 9.38 3.64 8.44
CA VAL A 63 9.80 3.65 7.03
C VAL A 63 11.28 3.29 6.89
N SER A 64 12.16 3.81 7.75
CA SER A 64 13.58 3.44 7.76
C SER A 64 13.75 1.93 7.97
N ARG A 65 13.09 1.38 8.99
CA ARG A 65 13.10 -0.06 9.28
C ARG A 65 12.60 -0.90 8.12
N LEU A 66 11.57 -0.43 7.42
CA LEU A 66 11.01 -1.14 6.27
C LEU A 66 11.98 -1.13 5.08
N ARG A 67 12.68 -0.02 4.83
CA ARG A 67 13.75 0.07 3.81
C ARG A 67 14.93 -0.83 4.15
N GLU A 68 15.35 -0.86 5.40
CA GLU A 68 16.40 -1.77 5.89
C GLU A 68 16.00 -3.24 5.70
N GLU A 69 14.74 -3.60 5.99
CA GLU A 69 14.22 -4.95 5.77
C GLU A 69 14.21 -5.33 4.28
N LEU A 70 13.80 -4.40 3.40
CA LEU A 70 13.82 -4.58 1.94
C LEU A 70 15.25 -4.84 1.43
N GLU A 71 16.21 -4.01 1.81
CA GLU A 71 17.61 -4.15 1.41
C GLU A 71 18.25 -5.42 1.96
N ARG A 72 17.92 -5.79 3.20
CA ARG A 72 18.37 -7.06 3.78
C ARG A 72 17.87 -8.25 2.97
N VAL A 73 16.60 -8.23 2.54
CA VAL A 73 16.02 -9.30 1.73
C VAL A 73 16.66 -9.35 0.34
N ARG A 74 16.85 -8.21 -0.32
CA ARG A 74 17.57 -8.15 -1.62
C ARG A 74 18.96 -8.79 -1.56
N ARG A 75 19.70 -8.56 -0.48
CA ARG A 75 21.05 -9.12 -0.28
C ARG A 75 21.01 -10.61 0.10
N ALA A 76 20.07 -11.02 0.94
CA ALA A 76 20.02 -12.38 1.49
C ALA A 76 19.31 -13.38 0.56
N ALA A 77 18.39 -12.91 -0.28
CA ALA A 77 17.55 -13.74 -1.15
C ALA A 77 17.64 -13.26 -2.61
N PRO A 78 18.72 -13.59 -3.34
CA PRO A 78 18.93 -13.14 -4.72
C PRO A 78 17.89 -13.68 -5.72
N ARG A 79 17.11 -14.70 -5.33
CA ARG A 79 15.99 -15.24 -6.12
C ARG A 79 14.64 -14.61 -5.77
N ALA A 80 14.57 -13.71 -4.79
CA ALA A 80 13.31 -13.08 -4.42
C ALA A 80 12.68 -12.37 -5.63
N ASP A 81 11.34 -12.32 -5.66
CA ASP A 81 10.62 -11.69 -6.75
C ASP A 81 10.89 -10.17 -6.78
N GLU A 82 11.81 -9.77 -7.67
CA GLU A 82 12.23 -8.39 -7.83
C GLU A 82 11.08 -7.49 -8.30
N ALA A 83 10.06 -8.03 -8.97
CA ALA A 83 8.88 -7.25 -9.35
C ALA A 83 8.08 -6.81 -8.10
N THR A 84 7.88 -7.72 -7.15
CA THR A 84 7.26 -7.40 -5.85
C THR A 84 8.14 -6.46 -5.04
N LEU A 85 9.46 -6.66 -4.98
CA LEU A 85 10.38 -5.79 -4.23
C LEU A 85 10.38 -4.35 -4.79
N LYS A 86 10.42 -4.18 -6.12
CA LYS A 86 10.27 -2.86 -6.78
C LYS A 86 8.92 -2.22 -6.51
N THR A 87 7.85 -3.02 -6.47
CA THR A 87 6.52 -2.52 -6.12
C THR A 87 6.50 -1.99 -4.69
N VAL A 88 7.09 -2.72 -3.73
CA VAL A 88 7.20 -2.26 -2.35
C VAL A 88 8.03 -0.97 -2.26
N GLU A 89 9.15 -0.88 -2.97
CA GLU A 89 9.99 0.33 -3.01
C GLU A 89 9.21 1.56 -3.52
N ALA A 90 8.47 1.41 -4.63
CA ALA A 90 7.63 2.47 -5.16
C ALA A 90 6.54 2.91 -4.15
N ARG A 91 5.95 1.97 -3.41
CA ARG A 91 4.96 2.28 -2.36
C ARG A 91 5.59 3.04 -1.20
N ILE A 92 6.78 2.66 -0.75
CA ILE A 92 7.49 3.37 0.32
C ILE A 92 7.79 4.82 -0.10
N ALA A 93 8.16 5.05 -1.35
CA ALA A 93 8.40 6.39 -1.87
C ALA A 93 7.12 7.26 -1.83
N GLN A 94 5.98 6.69 -2.22
CA GLN A 94 4.68 7.37 -2.19
C GLN A 94 4.19 7.66 -0.76
N MET A 95 4.42 6.74 0.18
CA MET A 95 3.86 6.82 1.54
C MET A 95 4.18 8.11 2.30
N ARG A 96 5.30 8.78 2.00
CA ARG A 96 5.63 10.05 2.66
C ARG A 96 4.61 11.14 2.32
N GLU A 97 4.31 11.32 1.03
CA GLU A 97 3.31 12.28 0.58
C GLU A 97 1.92 11.90 1.08
N GLU A 98 1.62 10.60 1.09
CA GLU A 98 0.37 10.08 1.63
C GLU A 98 0.20 10.39 3.12
N PHE A 99 1.28 10.28 3.90
CA PHE A 99 1.26 10.53 5.34
C PHE A 99 0.97 11.99 5.67
N GLU A 100 1.55 12.91 4.91
CA GLU A 100 1.35 14.36 5.05
C GLU A 100 -0.07 14.78 4.65
N SER A 101 -0.61 14.16 3.60
CA SER A 101 -1.94 14.48 3.06
C SER A 101 -3.08 13.70 3.73
N TYR A 102 -2.78 12.73 4.60
CA TYR A 102 -3.79 11.89 5.24
C TYR A 102 -4.72 12.72 6.15
N PRO A 103 -6.04 12.73 5.89
CA PRO A 103 -6.94 13.69 6.50
C PRO A 103 -7.53 13.27 7.85
N PHE A 104 -7.32 12.03 8.29
CA PHE A 104 -7.93 11.51 9.51
C PHE A 104 -6.95 11.46 10.69
N SER A 105 -7.52 11.49 11.90
CA SER A 105 -6.77 11.41 13.16
C SER A 105 -6.24 10.01 13.48
N ASP A 106 -6.72 8.98 12.80
CA ASP A 106 -6.25 7.59 12.94
C ASP A 106 -5.02 7.27 12.08
N ARG A 107 -4.30 8.31 11.62
CA ARG A 107 -3.10 8.23 10.76
C ARG A 107 -2.15 7.12 11.18
N ARG A 108 -1.77 7.09 12.46
CA ARG A 108 -0.85 6.08 12.98
C ARG A 108 -1.38 4.66 12.78
N VAL A 109 -2.67 4.43 12.99
CA VAL A 109 -3.30 3.10 12.83
C VAL A 109 -3.30 2.71 11.35
N PHE A 110 -3.71 3.62 10.48
CA PHE A 110 -3.74 3.40 9.03
C PHE A 110 -2.35 3.04 8.48
N PHE A 111 -1.35 3.88 8.76
CA PHE A 111 0.01 3.66 8.26
C PHE A 111 0.68 2.45 8.92
N ALA A 112 0.34 2.09 10.16
CA ALA A 112 0.85 0.87 10.78
C ALA A 112 0.38 -0.39 10.03
N GLN A 113 -0.89 -0.43 9.62
CA GLN A 113 -1.41 -1.52 8.80
C GLN A 113 -0.76 -1.55 7.41
N ARG A 114 -0.56 -0.38 6.80
CA ARG A 114 0.12 -0.25 5.50
C ARG A 114 1.56 -0.76 5.56
N ILE A 115 2.31 -0.39 6.60
CA ILE A 115 3.66 -0.91 6.87
C ILE A 115 3.62 -2.44 7.07
N LYS A 116 2.67 -2.95 7.85
CA LYS A 116 2.52 -4.39 8.08
C LYS A 116 2.23 -5.15 6.78
N PHE A 117 1.41 -4.59 5.90
CA PHE A 117 1.12 -5.13 4.58
C PHE A 117 2.38 -5.17 3.70
N LEU A 118 3.15 -4.07 3.65
CA LEU A 118 4.40 -4.06 2.88
C LEU A 118 5.44 -5.05 3.43
N ARG A 119 5.59 -5.18 4.76
CA ARG A 119 6.45 -6.22 5.35
C ARG A 119 6.02 -7.62 4.93
N ARG A 120 4.72 -7.88 4.84
CA ARG A 120 4.19 -9.16 4.37
C ARG A 120 4.59 -9.41 2.91
N LEU A 121 4.44 -8.43 2.02
CA LEU A 121 4.86 -8.55 0.61
C LEU A 121 6.35 -8.82 0.47
N ILE A 122 7.20 -8.15 1.27
CA ILE A 122 8.64 -8.41 1.30
C ILE A 122 8.91 -9.88 1.64
N ARG A 123 8.23 -10.44 2.63
CA ARG A 123 8.40 -11.85 3.01
C ARG A 123 7.90 -12.80 1.92
N GLU A 124 6.73 -12.54 1.35
CA GLU A 124 6.14 -13.37 0.29
C GLU A 124 7.03 -13.39 -0.97
N SER A 125 7.74 -12.30 -1.28
CA SER A 125 8.68 -12.24 -2.41
C SER A 125 9.81 -13.27 -2.31
N VAL A 126 10.23 -13.62 -1.08
CA VAL A 126 11.28 -14.63 -0.85
C VAL A 126 10.75 -16.03 -1.18
N TYR A 127 9.50 -16.33 -0.81
CA TYR A 127 8.89 -17.63 -1.07
C TYR A 127 8.54 -17.83 -2.54
N ALA A 128 8.00 -16.80 -3.22
CA ALA A 128 7.67 -16.86 -4.64
C ALA A 128 8.90 -17.11 -5.53
N GLY A 129 10.06 -16.58 -5.12
CA GLY A 129 11.34 -16.80 -5.79
C GLY A 129 11.85 -18.24 -5.75
N HIS A 130 11.41 -19.04 -4.78
CA HIS A 130 11.79 -20.46 -4.66
C HIS A 130 11.03 -21.36 -5.64
N GLU A 131 9.79 -21.02 -6.01
CA GLU A 131 8.95 -21.83 -6.89
C GLU A 131 9.30 -21.66 -8.38
N GLN A 132 9.98 -20.57 -8.78
CA GLN A 132 10.36 -20.32 -10.18
C GLN A 132 11.71 -20.96 -10.58
N GLY A 133 12.37 -21.68 -9.67
CA GLY A 133 13.70 -22.26 -9.88
C GLY A 133 13.82 -23.75 -9.56
N ALA A 134 12.70 -24.48 -9.50
CA ALA A 134 12.59 -25.93 -9.37
C ALA A 134 11.98 -26.52 -10.65
#